data_AF-A0A948NNT8-F1
#
_entry.id   AF-A0A948NNT8-F1
#
_cell.length_a   1.000
_cell.length_b   1.000
_cell.length_c   1.000
_cell.angle_alpha   90.00
_cell.angle_beta   90.00
_cell.angle_gamma   90.00
#
_symmetry.space_group_name_H-M   'P 1'
#
loop_
_entity.id
_entity.type
_entity.pdbx_description
1 polymer ?
#
loop_
_entity_poly.entity_id
_entity_poly.type
_entity_poly.pdbx_seq_one_letter_code
_entity_poly.pdbx_strand_id
1 'polypeptide(L)'
;HFQICPGFFILDVLLGVAIFAVFVGFAGFSLIISQQIAIKSGDRIRGSSLSQKAIEAVRSMRDEDFDSVQAGTFGVQIGADGKWEFAGTKTTTSDGFTTWADVTFPEDDRIEVTATTSWSFGPQRFGTSSLTTTLTNWHQVREMGNWSVISEQGSFTDESAPLFNDVVTVENYAFVTSEDSTGGAGLYIFDISNLAYPTRVADGFVLGAAGYQLVISGDILFVLTSMPGSELMAYDITDPGTFSAANLLGTYDLPGSARGQSLAIFGDTLFVGAMFDGEEDELYALNIYDSADIELLDSIGDDGSFLGLSLHDGYAYIASSEDVSELTVMDVFDPSDLAAAPGGGYNLTDVLDGTAVTTFGSSVLLGRDVGDVTQELVLFEIEESPVPAPPPGPWYHTMGAKVTALDRDPTGRYAFVASEYEGGEFQVMDIVLFQAGQLPRVAVGDTETGNGRGVYYNPQIDRVFFTTNTALIIYKPS
;
A
#
# COMPACT_ATOMS: atom_id res chain seq x y z
N HIS A 1 58.80 -61.57 -31.79
CA HIS A 1 59.77 -60.49 -31.51
C HIS A 1 59.00 -59.21 -31.23
N PHE A 2 58.79 -58.88 -29.96
CA PHE A 2 58.64 -57.51 -29.48
C PHE A 2 59.46 -57.45 -28.20
N GLN A 3 60.59 -56.77 -28.28
CA GLN A 3 61.56 -56.64 -27.19
C GLN A 3 61.05 -55.51 -26.31
N ILE A 4 60.52 -55.84 -25.14
CA ILE A 4 60.05 -54.84 -24.17
C ILE A 4 61.31 -54.21 -23.55
N CYS A 5 61.60 -52.95 -23.89
CA CYS A 5 62.72 -52.20 -23.33
C CYS A 5 62.38 -51.75 -21.88
N PRO A 6 63.19 -52.11 -20.87
CA PRO A 6 62.93 -51.79 -19.46
C PRO A 6 62.88 -50.28 -19.13
N GLY A 7 63.46 -49.43 -20.00
CA GLY A 7 63.46 -47.97 -19.80
C GLY A 7 62.10 -47.30 -20.02
N PHE A 8 61.17 -47.93 -20.75
CA PHE A 8 59.84 -47.37 -21.01
C PHE A 8 58.94 -47.46 -19.77
N PHE A 9 59.08 -48.54 -18.99
CA PHE A 9 58.32 -48.76 -17.74
C PHE A 9 58.62 -47.71 -16.65
N ILE A 10 59.88 -47.26 -16.54
CA ILE A 10 60.29 -46.26 -15.54
C ILE A 10 59.73 -44.87 -15.91
N LEU A 11 59.68 -44.54 -17.20
CA LEU A 11 59.12 -43.29 -17.69
C LEU A 11 57.61 -43.21 -17.44
N ASP A 12 56.88 -44.30 -17.68
CA ASP A 12 55.44 -44.38 -17.43
C ASP A 12 55.12 -44.28 -15.94
N VAL A 13 55.92 -44.90 -15.08
CA VAL A 13 55.78 -44.76 -13.61
C VAL A 13 56.07 -43.33 -13.15
N LEU A 14 57.12 -42.69 -13.67
CA LEU A 14 57.44 -41.29 -13.35
C LEU A 14 56.34 -40.32 -13.83
N LEU A 15 55.82 -40.54 -15.04
CA LEU A 15 54.72 -39.74 -15.59
C LEU A 15 53.43 -39.93 -14.78
N GLY A 16 53.12 -41.18 -14.40
CA GLY A 16 51.97 -41.50 -13.55
C GLY A 16 52.06 -40.83 -12.17
N VAL A 17 53.24 -40.86 -11.54
CA VAL A 17 53.49 -40.16 -10.26
C VAL A 17 53.39 -38.64 -10.41
N ALA A 18 53.92 -38.07 -11.49
CA ALA A 18 53.85 -36.63 -11.73
C ALA A 18 52.40 -36.15 -11.95
N ILE A 19 51.62 -36.85 -12.77
CA ILE A 19 50.20 -36.54 -13.01
C ILE A 19 49.39 -36.71 -11.72
N PHE A 20 49.64 -37.78 -10.97
CA PHE A 20 48.97 -38.00 -9.69
C PHE A 20 49.28 -36.90 -8.67
N ALA A 21 50.55 -36.48 -8.56
CA ALA A 21 50.96 -35.39 -7.66
C ALA A 21 50.30 -34.05 -8.05
N VAL A 22 50.21 -33.77 -9.35
CA VAL A 22 49.50 -32.59 -9.87
C VAL A 22 48.01 -32.66 -9.52
N PHE A 23 47.37 -33.81 -9.73
CA PHE A 23 45.94 -34.00 -9.44
C PHE A 23 45.63 -33.87 -7.94
N VAL A 24 46.43 -34.50 -7.07
CA VAL A 24 46.31 -34.36 -5.62
C VAL A 24 46.56 -32.92 -5.17
N GLY A 25 47.52 -32.24 -5.80
CA GLY A 25 47.77 -30.81 -5.56
C GLY A 25 46.56 -29.94 -5.88
N PHE A 26 45.96 -30.11 -7.07
CA PHE A 26 44.76 -29.37 -7.46
C PHE A 26 43.55 -29.69 -6.57
N ALA A 27 43.31 -30.98 -6.25
CA ALA A 27 42.20 -31.39 -5.39
C ALA A 27 42.37 -30.89 -3.95
N GLY A 28 43.58 -30.93 -3.40
CA GLY A 28 43.88 -30.38 -2.07
C GLY A 28 43.71 -28.86 -2.04
N PHE A 29 44.21 -28.17 -3.06
CA PHE A 29 44.08 -26.71 -3.16
C PHE A 29 42.63 -26.26 -3.34
N SER A 30 41.84 -26.94 -4.18
CA SER A 30 40.43 -26.63 -4.35
C SER A 30 39.63 -26.86 -3.06
N LEU A 31 39.93 -27.92 -2.30
CA LEU A 31 39.28 -28.20 -1.03
C LEU A 31 39.56 -27.12 0.02
N ILE A 32 40.80 -26.62 0.10
CA ILE A 32 41.18 -25.51 0.98
C ILE A 32 40.42 -24.24 0.59
N ILE A 33 40.35 -23.91 -0.71
CA ILE A 33 39.59 -22.74 -1.19
C ILE A 33 38.10 -22.88 -0.85
N SER A 34 37.50 -24.05 -1.11
CA SER A 34 36.08 -24.29 -0.82
C SER A 34 35.76 -24.15 0.67
N GLN A 35 36.64 -24.64 1.56
CA GLN A 35 36.48 -24.44 3.00
C GLN A 35 36.57 -22.96 3.39
N GLN A 36 37.51 -22.21 2.83
CA GLN A 36 37.63 -20.77 3.09
C GLN A 36 36.40 -19.99 2.63
N ILE A 37 35.82 -20.34 1.48
CA ILE A 37 34.59 -19.72 0.97
C ILE A 37 33.42 -20.05 1.90
N ALA A 38 33.27 -21.32 2.31
CA ALA A 38 32.21 -21.73 3.22
C ALA A 38 32.27 -21.01 4.56
N ILE A 39 33.47 -20.86 5.15
CA ILE A 39 33.67 -20.13 6.40
C ILE A 39 33.32 -18.64 6.23
N LYS A 40 33.79 -17.98 5.17
CA LYS A 40 33.48 -16.57 4.91
C LYS A 40 31.98 -16.33 4.69
N SER A 41 31.31 -17.26 4.00
CA SER A 41 29.86 -17.22 3.81
C SER A 41 29.14 -17.36 5.16
N GLY A 42 29.58 -18.31 5.99
CA GLY A 42 29.07 -18.48 7.35
C GLY A 42 29.25 -17.24 8.22
N ASP A 43 30.41 -16.57 8.14
CA ASP A 43 30.66 -15.32 8.86
C ASP A 43 29.72 -14.19 8.44
N ARG A 44 29.42 -14.09 7.13
CA ARG A 44 28.47 -13.11 6.61
C ARG A 44 27.06 -13.37 7.10
N ILE A 45 26.60 -14.62 7.05
CA ILE A 45 25.28 -15.02 7.57
C ILE A 45 25.20 -14.70 9.07
N ARG A 46 26.25 -15.03 9.84
CA ARG A 46 26.33 -14.73 11.27
C ARG A 46 26.31 -13.23 11.54
N GLY A 47 27.07 -12.45 10.78
CA GLY A 47 27.12 -10.99 10.89
C GLY A 47 25.75 -10.35 10.62
N SER A 48 25.06 -10.78 9.55
CA SER A 48 23.72 -10.30 9.22
C SER A 48 22.70 -10.65 10.30
N SER A 49 22.71 -11.89 10.80
CA SER A 49 21.84 -12.32 11.90
C SER A 49 22.06 -11.51 13.19
N LEU A 50 23.30 -11.13 13.51
CA LEU A 50 23.60 -10.29 14.66
C LEU A 50 23.13 -8.83 14.47
N SER A 51 23.29 -8.27 13.26
CA SER A 51 22.75 -6.94 12.94
C SER A 51 21.23 -6.93 13.00
N GLN A 52 20.56 -7.96 12.46
CA GLN A 52 19.11 -8.10 12.56
C GLN A 52 18.65 -8.21 14.02
N LYS A 53 19.35 -9.02 14.83
CA LYS A 53 19.08 -9.12 16.27
C LYS A 53 19.21 -7.77 17.00
N ALA A 54 20.14 -6.91 16.60
CA ALA A 54 20.26 -5.57 17.16
C ALA A 54 19.09 -4.67 16.77
N ILE A 55 18.61 -4.75 15.52
CA ILE A 55 17.38 -4.08 15.10
C ILE A 55 16.17 -4.57 15.91
N GLU A 56 16.00 -5.89 16.06
CA GLU A 56 14.89 -6.45 16.84
C GLU A 56 14.95 -6.04 18.32
N ALA A 57 16.16 -5.87 18.87
CA ALA A 57 16.33 -5.35 20.23
C ALA A 57 15.83 -3.91 20.36
N VAL A 58 16.19 -3.03 19.42
CA VAL A 58 15.70 -1.63 19.42
C VAL A 58 14.19 -1.59 19.16
N ARG A 59 13.68 -2.45 18.26
CA ARG A 59 12.24 -2.61 18.01
C ARG A 59 11.50 -3.00 19.29
N SER A 60 12.02 -3.97 20.04
CA SER A 60 11.42 -4.41 21.29
C SER A 60 11.44 -3.31 22.37
N MET A 61 12.50 -2.50 22.46
CA MET A 61 12.54 -1.35 23.38
C MET A 61 11.48 -0.31 22.98
N ARG A 62 11.40 0.00 21.68
CA ARG A 62 10.42 0.90 21.08
C ARG A 62 8.98 0.45 21.33
N ASP A 63 8.70 -0.85 21.19
CA ASP A 63 7.38 -1.44 21.43
C ASP A 63 6.99 -1.44 22.92
N GLU A 64 7.96 -1.46 23.83
CA GLU A 64 7.69 -1.34 25.27
C GLU A 64 7.37 0.11 25.66
N ASP A 65 8.27 1.03 25.29
CA ASP A 65 8.13 2.46 25.54
C ASP A 65 9.01 3.22 24.53
N PHE A 66 8.38 3.95 23.61
CA PHE A 66 9.08 4.71 22.58
C PHE A 66 10.07 5.71 23.19
N ASP A 67 9.72 6.34 24.32
CA ASP A 67 10.55 7.34 25.01
C ASP A 67 11.79 6.71 25.69
N SER A 68 11.83 5.38 25.82
CA SER A 68 13.00 4.66 26.36
C SER A 68 14.15 4.58 25.36
N VAL A 69 13.88 4.75 24.06
CA VAL A 69 14.89 4.73 23.01
C VAL A 69 15.56 6.10 22.92
N GLN A 70 16.89 6.12 22.85
CA GLN A 70 17.69 7.35 22.82
C GLN A 70 18.55 7.41 21.56
N ALA A 71 18.80 8.61 21.06
CA ALA A 71 19.72 8.82 19.95
C ALA A 71 21.16 8.53 20.39
N GLY A 72 21.93 7.87 19.54
CA GLY A 72 23.33 7.54 19.82
C GLY A 72 23.76 6.18 19.26
N THR A 73 25.00 5.82 19.56
CA THR A 73 25.59 4.52 19.17
C THR A 73 25.62 3.59 20.37
N PHE A 74 24.96 2.45 20.26
CA PHE A 74 24.81 1.52 21.38
C PHE A 74 25.11 0.07 21.02
N GLY A 75 25.64 -0.68 21.99
CA GLY A 75 25.48 -2.14 21.99
C GLY A 75 24.07 -2.51 22.46
N VAL A 76 23.68 -3.77 22.28
CA VAL A 76 22.43 -4.31 22.85
C VAL A 76 22.72 -5.54 23.70
N GLN A 77 21.96 -5.70 24.78
CA GLN A 77 21.99 -6.89 25.63
C GLN A 77 20.61 -7.18 26.23
N ILE A 78 20.45 -8.36 26.83
CA ILE A 78 19.29 -8.67 27.67
C ILE A 78 19.65 -8.30 29.10
N GLY A 79 18.88 -7.39 29.70
CA GLY A 79 19.00 -6.94 31.07
C GLY A 79 18.63 -8.01 32.10
N ALA A 80 18.81 -7.69 33.38
CA ALA A 80 18.52 -8.61 34.48
C ALA A 80 17.03 -8.96 34.65
N ASP A 81 16.16 -8.13 34.10
CA ASP A 81 14.70 -8.30 34.04
C ASP A 81 14.23 -9.12 32.82
N GLY A 82 15.15 -9.56 31.96
CA GLY A 82 14.86 -10.34 30.77
C GLY A 82 14.45 -9.51 29.56
N LYS A 83 14.58 -8.18 29.62
CA LYS A 83 14.22 -7.27 28.51
C LYS A 83 15.44 -6.81 27.73
N TRP A 84 15.23 -6.35 26.51
CA TRP A 84 16.30 -5.73 25.72
C TRP A 84 16.64 -4.36 26.32
N GLU A 85 17.93 -4.08 26.47
CA GLU A 85 18.43 -2.77 26.88
C GLU A 85 19.69 -2.37 26.10
N PHE A 86 19.96 -1.07 26.01
CA PHE A 86 21.21 -0.57 25.47
C PHE A 86 22.39 -0.88 26.40
N ALA A 87 23.52 -1.27 25.82
CA ALA A 87 24.69 -1.75 26.54
C ALA A 87 25.99 -1.17 25.98
N GLY A 88 26.53 -0.16 26.67
CA GLY A 88 27.73 0.55 26.22
C GLY A 88 27.59 1.05 24.77
N THR A 89 28.71 1.20 24.05
CA THR A 89 28.69 1.64 22.65
C THR A 89 28.68 0.48 21.66
N LYS A 90 29.14 -0.72 22.06
CA LYS A 90 29.23 -1.92 21.22
C LYS A 90 29.09 -3.17 22.08
N THR A 91 28.52 -4.23 21.53
CA THR A 91 28.48 -5.57 22.14
C THR A 91 29.41 -6.51 21.36
N THR A 92 30.29 -7.24 22.06
CA THR A 92 31.18 -8.24 21.44
C THR A 92 30.82 -9.63 21.89
N THR A 93 30.58 -10.54 20.96
CA THR A 93 30.31 -11.95 21.23
C THR A 93 31.59 -12.72 21.54
N SER A 94 31.47 -13.88 22.18
CA SER A 94 32.63 -14.72 22.54
C SER A 94 33.38 -15.27 21.33
N ASP A 95 32.71 -15.40 20.18
CA ASP A 95 33.29 -15.78 18.89
C ASP A 95 33.88 -14.60 18.11
N GLY A 96 33.89 -13.38 18.68
CA GLY A 96 34.66 -12.23 18.18
C GLY A 96 33.94 -11.32 17.18
N PHE A 97 32.62 -11.40 17.07
CA PHE A 97 31.82 -10.42 16.32
C PHE A 97 31.51 -9.23 17.23
N THR A 98 31.64 -8.02 16.70
CA THR A 98 31.32 -6.78 17.41
C THR A 98 30.17 -6.08 16.71
N THR A 99 29.07 -5.85 17.43
CA THR A 99 27.82 -5.27 16.91
C THR A 99 27.49 -3.96 17.64
N TRP A 100 26.96 -2.99 16.91
CA TRP A 100 26.38 -1.76 17.45
C TRP A 100 25.20 -1.29 16.60
N ALA A 101 24.32 -0.50 17.19
CA ALA A 101 23.20 0.17 16.54
C ALA A 101 23.42 1.68 16.65
N ASP A 102 23.44 2.36 15.51
CA ASP A 102 23.38 3.81 15.41
C ASP A 102 21.90 4.20 15.31
N VAL A 103 21.41 4.94 16.32
CA VAL A 103 20.01 5.32 16.48
C VAL A 103 19.88 6.83 16.30
N THR A 104 19.00 7.25 15.41
CA THR A 104 18.67 8.66 15.17
C THR A 104 17.16 8.87 15.11
N PHE A 105 16.72 10.11 15.29
CA PHE A 105 15.31 10.50 15.24
C PHE A 105 15.16 11.50 14.10
N PRO A 106 14.80 11.04 12.88
CA PRO A 106 14.53 11.96 11.77
C PRO A 106 13.30 12.84 12.04
N GLU A 107 12.33 12.33 12.80
CA GLU A 107 11.11 13.01 13.24
C GLU A 107 10.82 12.63 14.71
N ASP A 108 9.93 13.37 15.38
CA ASP A 108 9.62 13.15 16.81
C ASP A 108 8.97 11.77 17.09
N ASP A 109 8.34 11.16 16.10
CA ASP A 109 7.65 9.87 16.16
C ASP A 109 8.35 8.77 15.34
N ARG A 110 9.56 9.03 14.83
CA ARG A 110 10.32 8.08 13.99
C ARG A 110 11.73 7.87 14.51
N ILE A 111 12.16 6.62 14.49
CA ILE A 111 13.52 6.19 14.82
C ILE A 111 14.13 5.55 13.57
N GLU A 112 15.27 6.05 13.11
CA GLU A 112 16.11 5.35 12.14
C GLU A 112 17.22 4.59 12.88
N VAL A 113 17.32 3.29 12.65
CA VAL A 113 18.30 2.39 13.27
C VAL A 113 19.18 1.79 12.19
N THR A 114 20.49 2.06 12.25
CA THR A 114 21.50 1.36 11.46
C THR A 114 22.31 0.41 12.34
N ALA A 115 22.06 -0.89 12.22
CA ALA A 115 22.78 -1.92 12.94
C ALA A 115 23.97 -2.46 12.14
N THR A 116 25.17 -2.31 12.69
CA THR A 116 26.41 -2.79 12.07
C THR A 116 27.06 -3.87 12.92
N THR A 117 27.39 -5.00 12.28
CA THR A 117 28.22 -6.05 12.85
C THR A 117 29.53 -6.16 12.08
N SER A 118 30.65 -6.16 12.79
CA SER A 118 32.00 -6.31 12.24
C SER A 118 32.72 -7.50 12.84
N TRP A 119 33.60 -8.12 12.06
CA TRP A 119 34.46 -9.21 12.53
C TRP A 119 35.84 -9.13 11.87
N SER A 120 36.86 -9.57 12.60
CA SER A 120 38.22 -9.69 12.11
C SER A 120 38.93 -10.87 12.76
N PHE A 121 39.06 -11.96 12.01
CA PHE A 121 39.67 -13.22 12.42
C PHE A 121 41.05 -13.43 11.77
N GLY A 122 41.64 -12.36 11.22
CA GLY A 122 42.96 -12.36 10.58
C GLY A 122 42.99 -11.64 9.23
N PRO A 123 44.14 -11.62 8.54
CA PRO A 123 44.39 -10.76 7.38
C PRO A 123 43.49 -11.00 6.16
N GLN A 124 42.78 -12.14 6.10
CA GLN A 124 41.93 -12.52 4.97
C GLN A 124 40.50 -12.93 5.37
N ARG A 125 40.16 -12.84 6.66
CA ARG A 125 38.85 -13.25 7.21
C ARG A 125 38.32 -12.13 8.10
N PHE A 126 37.92 -11.04 7.46
CA PHE A 126 37.30 -9.88 8.10
C PHE A 126 36.11 -9.42 7.25
N GLY A 127 35.20 -8.66 7.84
CA GLY A 127 34.05 -8.13 7.12
C GLY A 127 33.13 -7.32 8.02
N THR A 128 32.13 -6.72 7.38
CA THR A 128 31.07 -5.96 8.01
C THR A 128 29.73 -6.34 7.38
N SER A 129 28.66 -6.22 8.15
CA SER A 129 27.27 -6.30 7.71
C SER A 129 26.52 -5.13 8.34
N SER A 130 25.82 -4.34 7.54
CA SER A 130 25.05 -3.18 7.96
C SER A 130 23.61 -3.35 7.47
N LEU A 131 22.65 -3.14 8.35
CA LEU A 131 21.22 -3.16 8.06
C LEU A 131 20.63 -1.86 8.61
N THR A 132 19.75 -1.21 7.85
CA THR A 132 19.08 0.03 8.25
C THR A 132 17.57 -0.19 8.21
N THR A 133 16.84 0.33 9.19
CA THR A 133 15.39 0.30 9.24
C THR A 133 14.84 1.55 9.92
N THR A 134 13.57 1.85 9.67
CA THR A 134 12.82 2.93 10.33
C THR A 134 11.71 2.32 11.19
N LEU A 135 11.54 2.83 12.41
CA LEU A 135 10.54 2.39 13.39
C LEU A 135 9.70 3.60 13.81
N THR A 136 8.37 3.49 13.76
CA THR A 136 7.42 4.55 14.14
C THR A 136 6.89 4.37 15.56
N ASN A 137 6.47 5.45 16.21
CA ASN A 137 5.74 5.44 17.48
C ASN A 137 4.27 5.04 17.29
N TRP A 138 4.03 3.76 17.02
CA TRP A 138 2.70 3.24 16.72
C TRP A 138 1.72 3.26 17.91
N HIS A 139 2.22 3.49 19.13
CA HIS A 139 1.40 3.62 20.34
C HIS A 139 0.82 5.03 20.57
N GLN A 140 1.28 6.02 19.80
CA GLN A 140 0.84 7.40 20.02
C GLN A 140 -0.66 7.53 19.75
N VAL A 141 -1.45 7.71 20.82
CA VAL A 141 -2.86 8.01 20.70
C VAL A 141 -3.00 9.42 20.17
N ARG A 142 -3.70 9.54 19.05
CA ARG A 142 -4.05 10.82 18.45
C ARG A 142 -5.55 11.00 18.49
N GLU A 143 -5.98 12.06 19.16
CA GLU A 143 -7.37 12.49 19.12
C GLU A 143 -7.69 12.95 17.69
N MET A 144 -8.71 12.34 17.09
CA MET A 144 -9.28 12.80 15.83
C MET A 144 -10.29 13.91 16.12
N GLY A 145 -10.35 14.90 15.23
CA GLY A 145 -11.27 16.02 15.37
C GLY A 145 -12.74 15.60 15.28
N ASN A 146 -13.61 16.49 15.74
CA ASN A 146 -15.04 16.23 15.70
C ASN A 146 -15.62 16.57 14.32
N TRP A 147 -15.80 15.56 13.47
CA TRP A 147 -16.33 15.73 12.12
C TRP A 147 -17.85 15.97 12.02
N SER A 148 -18.58 15.99 13.15
CA SER A 148 -19.96 16.48 13.17
C SER A 148 -20.08 17.99 12.91
N VAL A 149 -18.96 18.71 12.93
CA VAL A 149 -18.86 20.11 12.51
C VAL A 149 -17.67 20.24 11.57
N ILE A 150 -17.94 20.66 10.34
CA ILE A 150 -16.92 20.83 9.31
C ILE A 150 -16.73 22.30 8.95
N SER A 151 -15.56 22.62 8.42
CA SER A 151 -15.30 23.88 7.71
C SER A 151 -14.33 23.64 6.57
N GLU A 152 -14.51 24.39 5.48
CA GLU A 152 -13.50 24.44 4.41
C GLU A 152 -12.24 25.12 4.96
N GLN A 153 -11.09 24.48 4.79
CA GLN A 153 -9.79 25.04 5.10
C GLN A 153 -9.19 25.79 3.92
N GLY A 154 -9.36 25.25 2.71
CA GLY A 154 -8.87 25.83 1.47
C GLY A 154 -9.28 24.99 0.28
N SER A 155 -9.06 25.54 -0.91
CA SER A 155 -9.42 24.90 -2.17
C SER A 155 -8.56 25.40 -3.33
N PHE A 156 -8.48 24.58 -4.37
CA PHE A 156 -8.03 24.95 -5.70
C PHE A 156 -9.21 24.75 -6.67
N THR A 157 -9.41 25.67 -7.59
CA THR A 157 -10.47 25.59 -8.60
C THR A 157 -9.88 25.84 -9.99
N ASP A 158 -10.30 25.03 -10.95
CA ASP A 158 -9.93 25.13 -12.36
C ASP A 158 -11.17 25.42 -13.21
N GLU A 159 -11.16 26.56 -13.92
CA GLU A 159 -12.26 26.99 -14.78
C GLU A 159 -12.49 26.07 -15.99
N SER A 160 -11.53 25.21 -16.34
CA SER A 160 -11.64 24.28 -17.46
C SER A 160 -12.52 23.06 -17.19
N ALA A 161 -12.97 22.86 -15.94
CA ALA A 161 -13.73 21.67 -15.52
C ALA A 161 -13.03 20.35 -15.88
N PRO A 162 -11.84 20.10 -15.30
CA PRO A 162 -11.06 18.90 -15.57
C PRO A 162 -11.74 17.60 -15.13
N LEU A 163 -12.85 17.68 -14.36
CA LEU A 163 -13.57 16.55 -13.78
C LEU A 163 -12.64 15.70 -12.90
N PHE A 164 -12.28 16.23 -11.72
CA PHE A 164 -11.38 15.52 -10.81
C PHE A 164 -12.04 14.26 -10.26
N ASN A 165 -11.39 13.11 -10.37
CA ASN A 165 -12.01 11.81 -10.07
C ASN A 165 -11.65 11.31 -8.68
N ASP A 166 -10.37 11.24 -8.36
CA ASP A 166 -9.85 10.69 -7.11
C ASP A 166 -8.68 11.52 -6.59
N VAL A 167 -8.36 11.36 -5.30
CA VAL A 167 -7.27 12.08 -4.63
C VAL A 167 -6.59 11.22 -3.57
N VAL A 168 -5.27 11.25 -3.53
CA VAL A 168 -4.46 10.72 -2.43
C VAL A 168 -3.40 11.73 -2.06
N THR A 169 -2.85 11.59 -0.86
CA THR A 169 -1.80 12.49 -0.38
C THR A 169 -0.62 11.75 0.19
N VAL A 170 0.57 12.31 -0.03
CA VAL A 170 1.80 11.92 0.66
C VAL A 170 2.51 13.19 1.11
N GLU A 171 2.90 13.24 2.38
CA GLU A 171 3.53 14.42 2.98
C GLU A 171 2.78 15.73 2.66
N ASN A 172 3.42 16.63 1.92
CA ASN A 172 2.90 17.94 1.51
C ASN A 172 2.38 17.95 0.07
N TYR A 173 2.05 16.80 -0.51
CA TYR A 173 1.55 16.71 -1.87
C TYR A 173 0.22 15.97 -1.95
N ALA A 174 -0.66 16.45 -2.84
CA ALA A 174 -1.88 15.76 -3.25
C ALA A 174 -1.78 15.41 -4.74
N PHE A 175 -2.04 14.15 -5.05
CA PHE A 175 -2.17 13.64 -6.42
C PHE A 175 -3.66 13.49 -6.72
N VAL A 176 -4.10 14.06 -7.84
CA VAL A 176 -5.52 14.13 -8.19
C VAL A 176 -5.71 13.69 -9.64
N THR A 177 -6.48 12.64 -9.86
CA THR A 177 -6.82 12.19 -11.22
C THR A 177 -7.90 13.07 -11.83
N SER A 178 -7.96 13.12 -13.15
CA SER A 178 -8.99 13.86 -13.89
C SER A 178 -9.35 13.19 -15.20
N GLU A 179 -10.46 13.64 -15.80
CA GLU A 179 -10.75 13.31 -17.20
C GLU A 179 -9.80 14.06 -18.16
N ASP A 180 -9.56 13.50 -19.34
CA ASP A 180 -8.85 14.18 -20.44
C ASP A 180 -9.81 14.78 -21.48
N SER A 181 -11.01 14.21 -21.59
CA SER A 181 -12.05 14.58 -22.56
C SER A 181 -12.59 16.01 -22.41
N THR A 182 -12.45 16.61 -21.23
CA THR A 182 -12.85 18.00 -20.93
C THR A 182 -11.67 18.97 -20.85
N GLY A 183 -10.47 18.53 -21.22
CA GLY A 183 -9.26 19.36 -21.18
C GLY A 183 -8.45 19.24 -19.89
N GLY A 184 -8.79 18.29 -19.01
CA GLY A 184 -7.96 17.94 -17.87
C GLY A 184 -6.66 17.24 -18.29
N ALA A 185 -5.69 17.22 -17.37
CA ALA A 185 -4.37 16.65 -17.62
C ALA A 185 -4.30 15.14 -17.37
N GLY A 186 -5.39 14.50 -16.94
CA GLY A 186 -5.42 13.10 -16.50
C GLY A 186 -4.88 12.90 -15.07
N LEU A 187 -3.81 13.61 -14.71
CA LEU A 187 -3.24 13.64 -13.36
C LEU A 187 -2.67 15.03 -13.03
N TYR A 188 -3.04 15.53 -11.86
CA TYR A 188 -2.62 16.78 -11.28
C TYR A 188 -1.83 16.51 -10.01
N ILE A 189 -0.78 17.30 -9.78
CA ILE A 189 0.05 17.25 -8.58
C ILE A 189 0.02 18.62 -7.92
N PHE A 190 -0.45 18.67 -6.68
CA PHE A 190 -0.56 19.89 -5.88
C PHE A 190 0.41 19.84 -4.70
N ASP A 191 1.15 20.92 -4.49
CA ASP A 191 1.75 21.23 -3.20
C ASP A 191 0.65 21.75 -2.26
N ILE A 192 0.49 21.04 -1.14
CA ILE A 192 -0.48 21.29 -0.08
C ILE A 192 0.20 21.66 1.25
N SER A 193 1.49 22.04 1.22
CA SER A 193 2.20 22.58 2.39
C SER A 193 1.48 23.78 3.03
N ASN A 194 0.73 24.53 2.21
CA ASN A 194 -0.28 25.47 2.65
C ASN A 194 -1.69 24.97 2.31
N LEU A 195 -2.30 24.24 3.23
CA LEU A 195 -3.66 23.69 3.10
C LEU A 195 -4.75 24.74 2.82
N ALA A 196 -4.50 26.02 3.10
CA ALA A 196 -5.46 27.09 2.77
C ALA A 196 -5.41 27.52 1.30
N TYR A 197 -4.29 27.23 0.62
CA TYR A 197 -4.04 27.61 -0.78
C TYR A 197 -3.20 26.53 -1.48
N PRO A 198 -3.78 25.38 -1.83
CA PRO A 198 -3.11 24.37 -2.65
C PRO A 198 -2.62 24.93 -3.98
N THR A 199 -1.41 24.56 -4.41
CA THR A 199 -0.82 25.05 -5.66
C THR A 199 -0.33 23.91 -6.54
N ARG A 200 -0.68 23.92 -7.82
CA ARG A 200 -0.21 22.90 -8.78
C ARG A 200 1.31 23.07 -9.04
N VAL A 201 2.08 21.99 -9.01
CA VAL A 201 3.57 22.01 -9.14
C VAL A 201 4.11 21.34 -10.41
N ALA A 202 3.26 20.65 -11.17
CA ALA A 202 3.61 19.99 -12.44
C ALA A 202 2.69 20.45 -13.59
N ASP A 203 2.56 21.76 -13.79
CA ASP A 203 1.60 22.36 -14.75
C ASP A 203 1.75 21.88 -16.20
N GLY A 204 2.97 21.47 -16.59
CA GLY A 204 3.28 20.97 -17.93
C GLY A 204 3.09 19.47 -18.12
N PHE A 205 2.80 18.72 -17.06
CA PHE A 205 2.56 17.28 -17.15
C PHE A 205 1.14 16.99 -17.66
N VAL A 206 1.05 16.00 -18.55
CA VAL A 206 -0.20 15.45 -19.07
C VAL A 206 -0.04 13.94 -19.14
N LEU A 207 -0.98 13.20 -18.55
CA LEU A 207 -0.98 11.73 -18.49
C LEU A 207 -1.20 11.10 -19.88
N GLY A 208 -1.95 11.78 -20.74
CA GLY A 208 -2.27 11.31 -22.09
C GLY A 208 -3.51 10.41 -22.19
N ALA A 209 -4.24 10.24 -21.08
CA ALA A 209 -5.52 9.56 -20.95
C ALA A 209 -6.26 10.11 -19.72
N ALA A 210 -7.54 9.78 -19.54
CA ALA A 210 -8.24 10.04 -18.28
C ALA A 210 -7.62 9.18 -17.17
N GLY A 211 -7.46 9.77 -15.99
CA GLY A 211 -7.13 9.04 -14.77
C GLY A 211 -8.41 8.78 -13.98
N TYR A 212 -8.57 7.57 -13.46
CA TYR A 212 -9.76 7.17 -12.70
C TYR A 212 -9.46 7.13 -11.20
N GLN A 213 -8.81 6.08 -10.73
CA GLN A 213 -8.43 5.92 -9.32
C GLN A 213 -6.91 5.90 -9.15
N LEU A 214 -6.43 6.20 -7.95
CA LEU A 214 -5.02 6.11 -7.61
C LEU A 214 -4.79 5.56 -6.19
N VAL A 215 -3.63 4.93 -5.99
CA VAL A 215 -3.18 4.49 -4.65
C VAL A 215 -1.67 4.67 -4.53
N ILE A 216 -1.17 4.79 -3.30
CA ILE A 216 0.25 4.95 -3.01
C ILE A 216 0.77 3.75 -2.21
N SER A 217 1.93 3.23 -2.62
CA SER A 217 2.73 2.27 -1.84
C SER A 217 4.15 2.81 -1.68
N GLY A 218 4.51 3.22 -0.47
CA GLY A 218 5.79 3.89 -0.22
C GLY A 218 5.97 5.10 -1.13
N ASP A 219 7.03 5.10 -1.95
CA ASP A 219 7.38 6.17 -2.89
C ASP A 219 6.83 5.93 -4.30
N ILE A 220 5.83 5.06 -4.45
CA ILE A 220 5.24 4.70 -5.75
C ILE A 220 3.78 5.09 -5.79
N LEU A 221 3.41 5.87 -6.82
CA LEU A 221 2.02 6.17 -7.17
C LEU A 221 1.56 5.22 -8.27
N PHE A 222 0.47 4.50 -8.01
CA PHE A 222 -0.25 3.73 -9.02
C PHE A 222 -1.46 4.51 -9.48
N VAL A 223 -1.64 4.63 -10.80
CA VAL A 223 -2.74 5.37 -11.43
C VAL A 223 -3.46 4.44 -12.40
N LEU A 224 -4.77 4.25 -12.19
CA LEU A 224 -5.64 3.67 -13.21
C LEU A 224 -6.00 4.70 -14.26
N THR A 225 -5.94 4.29 -15.52
CA THR A 225 -6.12 5.15 -16.67
C THR A 225 -7.07 4.53 -17.69
N SER A 226 -7.64 5.39 -18.53
CA SER A 226 -8.42 4.98 -19.69
C SER A 226 -7.55 4.57 -20.89
N MET A 227 -6.22 4.46 -20.74
CA MET A 227 -5.30 4.20 -21.84
C MET A 227 -5.31 2.71 -22.21
N PRO A 228 -5.76 2.33 -23.42
CA PRO A 228 -5.69 0.93 -23.85
C PRO A 228 -4.23 0.46 -23.90
N GLY A 229 -3.93 -0.68 -23.28
CA GLY A 229 -2.58 -1.24 -23.26
C GLY A 229 -1.69 -0.74 -22.11
N SER A 230 -2.20 0.14 -21.25
CA SER A 230 -1.47 0.75 -20.13
C SER A 230 -2.45 1.27 -19.07
N GLU A 231 -3.46 0.48 -18.77
CA GLU A 231 -4.56 0.79 -17.85
C GLU A 231 -4.03 1.07 -16.45
N LEU A 232 -2.97 0.40 -16.02
CA LEU A 232 -2.30 0.70 -14.77
C LEU A 232 -0.91 1.27 -15.06
N MET A 233 -0.61 2.43 -14.48
CA MET A 233 0.70 3.08 -14.58
C MET A 233 1.32 3.28 -13.20
N ALA A 234 2.59 2.94 -13.04
CA ALA A 234 3.36 3.13 -11.79
C ALA A 234 4.39 4.25 -11.95
N TYR A 235 4.37 5.23 -11.06
CA TYR A 235 5.26 6.40 -11.07
C TYR A 235 6.06 6.51 -9.78
N ASP A 236 7.34 6.87 -9.90
CA ASP A 236 8.18 7.28 -8.76
C ASP A 236 7.78 8.68 -8.27
N ILE A 237 7.41 8.78 -7.01
CA ILE A 237 6.99 10.01 -6.34
C ILE A 237 7.93 10.43 -5.19
N THR A 238 9.20 10.01 -5.24
CA THR A 238 10.21 10.42 -4.23
C THR A 238 10.43 11.94 -4.22
N ASP A 239 10.27 12.62 -5.37
CA ASP A 239 10.32 14.10 -5.47
C ASP A 239 9.12 14.63 -6.28
N PRO A 240 7.93 14.78 -5.64
CA PRO A 240 6.73 15.24 -6.34
C PRO A 240 6.84 16.66 -6.90
N GLY A 241 7.74 17.48 -6.36
CA GLY A 241 7.94 18.87 -6.80
C GLY A 241 8.58 18.99 -8.19
N THR A 242 9.21 17.92 -8.69
CA THR A 242 9.82 17.85 -10.03
C THR A 242 9.17 16.81 -10.93
N PHE A 243 7.97 16.35 -10.58
CA PHE A 243 7.25 15.28 -11.25
C PHE A 243 7.08 15.52 -12.76
N SER A 244 7.33 14.48 -13.55
CA SER A 244 7.28 14.50 -15.02
C SER A 244 7.02 13.11 -15.60
N ALA A 245 6.87 13.02 -16.92
CA ALA A 245 6.76 11.74 -17.61
C ALA A 245 7.99 10.83 -17.46
N ALA A 246 9.15 11.36 -17.03
CA ALA A 246 10.34 10.57 -16.75
C ALA A 246 10.23 9.75 -15.46
N ASN A 247 9.23 10.02 -14.62
CA ASN A 247 8.97 9.28 -13.38
C ASN A 247 8.22 7.96 -13.62
N LEU A 248 7.76 7.67 -14.84
CA LEU A 248 7.09 6.41 -15.16
C LEU A 248 8.07 5.24 -14.99
N LEU A 249 7.72 4.29 -14.13
CA LEU A 249 8.51 3.09 -13.84
C LEU A 249 8.06 1.92 -14.71
N GLY A 250 6.75 1.69 -14.77
CA GLY A 250 6.15 0.54 -15.44
C GLY A 250 4.68 0.76 -15.73
N THR A 251 4.15 -0.10 -16.59
CA THR A 251 2.74 -0.14 -16.94
C THR A 251 2.26 -1.58 -16.94
N TYR A 252 0.97 -1.79 -16.70
CA TYR A 252 0.31 -3.07 -16.86
C TYR A 252 -0.94 -2.91 -17.73
N ASP A 253 -1.08 -3.82 -18.69
CA ASP A 253 -2.19 -3.92 -19.62
C ASP A 253 -3.20 -4.92 -19.05
N LEU A 254 -4.35 -4.43 -18.59
CA LEU A 254 -5.41 -5.31 -18.09
C LEU A 254 -6.05 -6.05 -19.28
N PRO A 255 -6.34 -7.36 -19.17
CA PRO A 255 -7.08 -8.06 -20.21
C PRO A 255 -8.39 -7.33 -20.59
N GLY A 256 -8.59 -7.17 -21.90
CA GLY A 256 -9.62 -6.32 -22.48
C GLY A 256 -9.05 -4.97 -22.94
N SER A 257 -9.85 -3.90 -22.89
CA SER A 257 -9.42 -2.56 -23.30
C SER A 257 -10.03 -1.49 -22.40
N ALA A 258 -9.19 -0.74 -21.70
CA ALA A 258 -9.56 0.40 -20.85
C ALA A 258 -10.61 0.09 -19.78
N ARG A 259 -10.55 -1.12 -19.19
CA ARG A 259 -11.60 -1.64 -18.28
C ARG A 259 -11.40 -1.28 -16.81
N GLY A 260 -10.18 -0.94 -16.37
CA GLY A 260 -9.90 -0.69 -14.94
C GLY A 260 -10.80 0.38 -14.33
N GLN A 261 -11.42 0.08 -13.20
CA GLN A 261 -12.36 0.95 -12.48
C GLN A 261 -11.91 1.27 -11.07
N SER A 262 -11.46 0.25 -10.34
CA SER A 262 -11.16 0.40 -8.92
C SER A 262 -9.82 -0.19 -8.49
N LEU A 263 -9.23 0.37 -7.44
CA LEU A 263 -7.97 -0.05 -6.84
C LEU A 263 -8.11 -0.24 -5.34
N ALA A 264 -7.43 -1.26 -4.83
CA ALA A 264 -6.97 -1.28 -3.44
C ALA A 264 -5.64 -2.02 -3.32
N ILE A 265 -4.95 -1.80 -2.21
CA ILE A 265 -3.59 -2.29 -2.03
C ILE A 265 -3.39 -2.88 -0.63
N PHE A 266 -2.65 -3.98 -0.56
CA PHE A 266 -2.17 -4.56 0.69
C PHE A 266 -0.77 -5.15 0.50
N GLY A 267 0.21 -4.59 1.22
CA GLY A 267 1.61 -4.99 1.06
C GLY A 267 2.09 -4.80 -0.38
N ASP A 268 2.62 -5.88 -0.97
CA ASP A 268 3.13 -5.90 -2.35
C ASP A 268 2.07 -6.40 -3.36
N THR A 269 0.80 -6.46 -2.97
CA THR A 269 -0.31 -6.85 -3.84
C THR A 269 -1.23 -5.66 -4.12
N LEU A 270 -1.44 -5.37 -5.41
CA LEU A 270 -2.43 -4.43 -5.90
C LEU A 270 -3.63 -5.20 -6.47
N PHE A 271 -4.82 -4.88 -5.99
CA PHE A 271 -6.08 -5.41 -6.52
C PHE A 271 -6.71 -4.39 -7.44
N VAL A 272 -7.18 -4.85 -8.60
CA VAL A 272 -7.80 -4.02 -9.62
C VAL A 272 -9.18 -4.58 -9.95
N GLY A 273 -10.22 -3.78 -9.73
CA GLY A 273 -11.57 -4.05 -10.22
C GLY A 273 -11.75 -3.48 -11.63
N ALA A 274 -12.50 -4.18 -12.48
CA ALA A 274 -12.68 -3.84 -13.90
C ALA A 274 -14.17 -3.83 -14.32
N MET A 275 -14.44 -3.18 -15.45
CA MET A 275 -15.75 -3.17 -16.11
C MET A 275 -16.08 -4.55 -16.68
N PHE A 276 -17.30 -5.02 -16.46
CA PHE A 276 -17.78 -6.26 -17.09
C PHE A 276 -17.88 -6.10 -18.61
N ASP A 277 -17.30 -7.05 -19.33
CA ASP A 277 -17.44 -7.17 -20.80
C ASP A 277 -17.97 -8.53 -21.26
N GLY A 278 -18.13 -9.47 -20.33
CA GLY A 278 -18.59 -10.84 -20.57
C GLY A 278 -17.56 -11.77 -21.22
N GLU A 279 -16.31 -11.32 -21.37
CA GLU A 279 -15.21 -12.11 -21.94
C GLU A 279 -14.06 -12.31 -20.96
N GLU A 280 -13.69 -11.27 -20.22
CA GLU A 280 -12.51 -11.21 -19.36
C GLU A 280 -12.91 -11.01 -17.89
N ASP A 281 -12.07 -11.44 -16.95
CA ASP A 281 -12.36 -11.33 -15.50
C ASP A 281 -12.51 -9.87 -15.01
N GLU A 282 -13.14 -9.68 -13.84
CA GLU A 282 -13.43 -8.38 -13.25
C GLU A 282 -12.59 -8.02 -12.03
N LEU A 283 -11.94 -8.99 -11.39
CA LEU A 283 -10.96 -8.76 -10.32
C LEU A 283 -9.61 -9.36 -10.69
N TYR A 284 -8.57 -8.54 -10.58
CA TYR A 284 -7.18 -8.94 -10.79
C TYR A 284 -6.36 -8.69 -9.53
N ALA A 285 -5.53 -9.65 -9.15
CA ALA A 285 -4.49 -9.48 -8.13
C ALA A 285 -3.12 -9.41 -8.83
N LEU A 286 -2.39 -8.33 -8.57
CA LEU A 286 -1.12 -8.04 -9.20
C LEU A 286 -0.01 -7.93 -8.17
N ASN A 287 1.12 -8.57 -8.41
CA ASN A 287 2.36 -8.38 -7.67
C ASN A 287 3.04 -7.10 -8.15
N ILE A 288 3.29 -6.19 -7.21
CA ILE A 288 3.90 -4.88 -7.46
C ILE A 288 5.25 -4.71 -6.74
N TYR A 289 5.86 -5.79 -6.25
CA TYR A 289 7.16 -5.77 -5.58
C TYR A 289 8.25 -5.10 -6.43
N ASP A 290 8.26 -5.35 -7.74
CA ASP A 290 9.01 -4.55 -8.71
C ASP A 290 8.01 -3.74 -9.55
N SER A 291 7.85 -2.45 -9.23
CA SER A 291 6.86 -1.60 -9.91
C SER A 291 7.21 -1.29 -11.38
N ALA A 292 8.40 -1.67 -11.85
CA ALA A 292 8.76 -1.62 -13.27
C ALA A 292 8.35 -2.90 -14.04
N ASP A 293 8.05 -4.00 -13.32
CA ASP A 293 7.66 -5.30 -13.86
C ASP A 293 6.49 -5.88 -13.05
N ILE A 294 5.30 -5.35 -13.29
CA ILE A 294 4.07 -5.74 -12.60
C ILE A 294 3.62 -7.11 -13.12
N GLU A 295 3.41 -8.08 -12.23
CA GLU A 295 3.06 -9.46 -12.58
C GLU A 295 1.63 -9.81 -12.15
N LEU A 296 0.88 -10.52 -12.99
CA LEU A 296 -0.41 -11.11 -12.59
C LEU A 296 -0.18 -12.26 -11.61
N LEU A 297 -0.84 -12.22 -10.47
CA LEU A 297 -0.90 -13.33 -9.52
C LEU A 297 -2.08 -14.25 -9.85
N ASP A 298 -3.27 -13.68 -9.95
CA ASP A 298 -4.51 -14.39 -10.25
C ASP A 298 -5.62 -13.43 -10.68
N SER A 299 -6.70 -13.96 -11.27
CA SER A 299 -7.90 -13.21 -11.66
C SER A 299 -9.18 -14.03 -11.50
N ILE A 300 -10.29 -13.35 -11.22
CA ILE A 300 -11.61 -13.97 -11.08
C ILE A 300 -12.70 -13.03 -11.60
N GLY A 301 -13.58 -13.57 -12.44
CA GLY A 301 -14.73 -12.86 -13.00
C GLY A 301 -16.04 -13.08 -12.25
N ASP A 302 -16.99 -12.18 -12.49
CA ASP A 302 -18.39 -12.25 -12.06
C ASP A 302 -19.30 -11.64 -13.17
N ASP A 303 -20.62 -11.60 -12.99
CA ASP A 303 -21.57 -11.12 -13.99
C ASP A 303 -21.78 -9.57 -13.98
N GLY A 304 -20.91 -8.79 -13.33
CA GLY A 304 -21.02 -7.31 -13.29
C GLY A 304 -19.73 -6.56 -12.94
N SER A 305 -19.73 -5.25 -13.20
CA SER A 305 -18.53 -4.39 -13.10
C SER A 305 -18.16 -4.11 -11.66
N PHE A 306 -16.86 -4.10 -11.36
CA PHE A 306 -16.34 -3.84 -10.01
C PHE A 306 -15.93 -2.37 -9.84
N LEU A 307 -16.93 -1.54 -9.49
CA LEU A 307 -16.88 -0.08 -9.52
C LEU A 307 -16.18 0.56 -8.31
N GLY A 308 -16.19 -0.12 -7.17
CA GLY A 308 -15.48 0.31 -5.96
C GLY A 308 -14.93 -0.90 -5.20
N LEU A 309 -13.79 -0.74 -4.54
CA LEU A 309 -13.10 -1.84 -3.88
C LEU A 309 -12.49 -1.40 -2.56
N SER A 310 -12.74 -2.15 -1.49
CA SER A 310 -12.16 -1.90 -0.16
C SER A 310 -11.74 -3.22 0.48
N LEU A 311 -10.52 -3.27 1.03
CA LEU A 311 -9.97 -4.47 1.67
C LEU A 311 -10.26 -4.45 3.17
N HIS A 312 -10.58 -5.61 3.75
CA HIS A 312 -10.72 -5.78 5.19
C HIS A 312 -10.58 -7.25 5.60
N ASP A 313 -9.70 -7.53 6.56
CA ASP A 313 -9.49 -8.84 7.18
C ASP A 313 -9.33 -10.03 6.20
N GLY A 314 -8.62 -9.81 5.10
CA GLY A 314 -8.37 -10.83 4.06
C GLY A 314 -9.47 -10.96 3.01
N TYR A 315 -10.47 -10.07 3.03
CA TYR A 315 -11.55 -10.03 2.04
C TYR A 315 -11.53 -8.71 1.27
N ALA A 316 -11.91 -8.76 0.00
CA ALA A 316 -12.24 -7.60 -0.81
C ALA A 316 -13.76 -7.41 -0.83
N TYR A 317 -14.21 -6.25 -0.40
CA TYR A 317 -15.60 -5.81 -0.46
C TYR A 317 -15.74 -4.91 -1.68
N ILE A 318 -16.68 -5.24 -2.54
CA ILE A 318 -16.74 -4.71 -3.90
C ILE A 318 -18.13 -4.14 -4.15
N ALA A 319 -18.19 -2.87 -4.53
CA ALA A 319 -19.39 -2.26 -5.06
C ALA A 319 -19.55 -2.71 -6.52
N SER A 320 -20.60 -3.47 -6.80
CA SER A 320 -20.80 -4.13 -8.09
C SER A 320 -22.01 -3.59 -8.83
N SER A 321 -21.93 -3.59 -10.17
CA SER A 321 -23.05 -3.25 -11.06
C SER A 321 -23.99 -4.43 -11.32
N GLU A 322 -23.91 -5.52 -10.55
CA GLU A 322 -24.86 -6.62 -10.66
C GLU A 322 -26.18 -6.33 -9.97
N ASP A 323 -27.28 -6.54 -10.70
CA ASP A 323 -28.67 -6.48 -10.19
C ASP A 323 -28.98 -7.52 -9.09
N VAL A 324 -28.06 -8.46 -8.83
CA VAL A 324 -28.26 -9.55 -7.85
C VAL A 324 -27.17 -9.61 -6.79
N SER A 325 -26.21 -8.68 -6.80
CA SER A 325 -25.10 -8.63 -5.86
C SER A 325 -24.45 -7.25 -5.87
N GLU A 326 -25.14 -6.21 -5.38
CA GLU A 326 -24.59 -4.85 -5.33
C GLU A 326 -23.36 -4.73 -4.41
N LEU A 327 -23.28 -5.60 -3.40
CA LEU A 327 -22.07 -5.81 -2.60
C LEU A 327 -21.56 -7.22 -2.85
N THR A 328 -20.48 -7.36 -3.61
CA THR A 328 -19.78 -8.64 -3.79
C THR A 328 -18.62 -8.74 -2.78
N VAL A 329 -18.35 -9.93 -2.27
CA VAL A 329 -17.26 -10.20 -1.32
C VAL A 329 -16.40 -11.34 -1.85
N MET A 330 -15.12 -11.05 -2.06
CA MET A 330 -14.10 -12.01 -2.50
C MET A 330 -13.13 -12.31 -1.37
N ASP A 331 -12.76 -13.56 -1.20
CA ASP A 331 -11.60 -13.98 -0.40
C ASP A 331 -10.34 -13.67 -1.20
N VAL A 332 -9.50 -12.82 -0.61
CA VAL A 332 -8.23 -12.35 -1.20
C VAL A 332 -7.06 -12.59 -0.25
N PHE A 333 -7.24 -13.48 0.74
CA PHE A 333 -6.23 -13.78 1.74
C PHE A 333 -4.97 -14.37 1.10
N ASP A 334 -5.15 -15.25 0.11
CA ASP A 334 -4.10 -15.67 -0.80
C ASP A 334 -4.30 -14.98 -2.16
N PRO A 335 -3.52 -13.94 -2.50
CA PRO A 335 -3.69 -13.20 -3.75
C PRO A 335 -3.31 -14.00 -5.00
N SER A 336 -2.79 -15.23 -4.84
CA SER A 336 -2.52 -16.17 -5.93
C SER A 336 -3.58 -17.27 -6.08
N ASP A 337 -4.64 -17.22 -5.27
CA ASP A 337 -5.79 -18.14 -5.28
C ASP A 337 -7.05 -17.36 -4.85
N LEU A 338 -7.49 -16.44 -5.72
CA LEU A 338 -8.69 -15.64 -5.48
C LEU A 338 -9.93 -16.53 -5.52
N ALA A 339 -10.87 -16.26 -4.61
CA ALA A 339 -12.12 -17.01 -4.56
C ALA A 339 -13.29 -16.13 -4.14
N ALA A 340 -14.51 -16.48 -4.57
CA ALA A 340 -15.71 -15.90 -3.98
C ALA A 340 -15.80 -16.27 -2.50
N ALA A 341 -16.09 -15.29 -1.64
CA ALA A 341 -16.33 -15.58 -0.22
C ALA A 341 -17.55 -16.49 -0.07
N PRO A 342 -17.62 -17.34 0.98
CA PRO A 342 -18.79 -18.18 1.21
C PRO A 342 -20.08 -17.35 1.38
N GLY A 343 -20.93 -17.36 0.36
CA GLY A 343 -22.15 -16.54 0.30
C GLY A 343 -22.14 -15.45 -0.77
N GLY A 344 -20.99 -15.17 -1.40
CA GLY A 344 -20.81 -14.31 -2.57
C GLY A 344 -20.90 -12.80 -2.28
N GLY A 345 -21.79 -12.39 -1.38
CA GLY A 345 -22.06 -10.99 -1.13
C GLY A 345 -23.46 -10.74 -0.58
N TYR A 346 -24.03 -9.59 -0.90
CA TYR A 346 -25.37 -9.18 -0.50
C TYR A 346 -26.15 -8.62 -1.68
N ASN A 347 -27.34 -9.19 -1.88
CA ASN A 347 -28.32 -8.78 -2.90
C ASN A 347 -29.35 -7.84 -2.28
N LEU A 348 -29.43 -6.60 -2.75
CA LEU A 348 -30.46 -5.64 -2.38
C LEU A 348 -31.76 -5.92 -3.15
N THR A 349 -32.89 -5.37 -2.68
CA THR A 349 -34.21 -5.81 -3.19
C THR A 349 -34.63 -5.14 -4.52
N ASP A 350 -33.79 -4.27 -5.04
CA ASP A 350 -33.96 -3.45 -6.23
C ASP A 350 -32.85 -3.77 -7.26
N VAL A 351 -32.55 -2.84 -8.17
CA VAL A 351 -31.65 -3.05 -9.33
C VAL A 351 -30.69 -1.88 -9.50
N LEU A 352 -30.36 -1.18 -8.40
CA LEU A 352 -29.48 -0.03 -8.45
C LEU A 352 -28.05 -0.48 -8.17
N ASP A 353 -27.15 -0.18 -9.09
CA ASP A 353 -25.74 -0.55 -9.00
C ASP A 353 -25.08 -0.06 -7.71
N GLY A 354 -24.21 -0.89 -7.14
CA GLY A 354 -23.23 -0.46 -6.15
C GLY A 354 -22.13 0.34 -6.84
N THR A 355 -21.87 1.55 -6.36
CA THR A 355 -20.98 2.52 -7.03
C THR A 355 -19.73 2.85 -6.23
N ALA A 356 -19.78 2.72 -4.90
CA ALA A 356 -18.66 2.97 -4.01
C ALA A 356 -18.78 2.09 -2.76
N VAL A 357 -17.65 1.71 -2.17
CA VAL A 357 -17.64 0.91 -0.94
C VAL A 357 -16.47 1.32 -0.07
N THR A 358 -16.68 1.31 1.25
CA THR A 358 -15.60 1.45 2.21
C THR A 358 -15.83 0.55 3.43
N THR A 359 -14.74 0.07 4.02
CA THR A 359 -14.73 -0.81 5.19
C THR A 359 -14.09 -0.11 6.38
N PHE A 360 -14.64 -0.32 7.57
CA PHE A 360 -14.11 0.21 8.83
C PHE A 360 -14.62 -0.59 10.03
N GLY A 361 -13.75 -0.83 11.00
CA GLY A 361 -14.12 -1.59 12.20
C GLY A 361 -14.77 -2.92 11.80
N SER A 362 -16.01 -3.15 12.25
CA SER A 362 -16.81 -4.32 11.89
C SER A 362 -17.92 -4.01 10.87
N SER A 363 -17.73 -3.00 10.02
CA SER A 363 -18.78 -2.49 9.15
C SER A 363 -18.32 -2.27 7.71
N VAL A 364 -19.30 -2.38 6.81
CA VAL A 364 -19.16 -2.06 5.37
C VAL A 364 -20.21 -1.03 5.02
N LEU A 365 -19.79 0.06 4.39
CA LEU A 365 -20.68 1.08 3.88
C LEU A 365 -20.66 1.02 2.35
N LEU A 366 -21.84 0.82 1.76
CA LEU A 366 -22.06 0.76 0.33
C LEU A 366 -22.80 2.02 -0.14
N GLY A 367 -22.25 2.67 -1.15
CA GLY A 367 -22.88 3.72 -1.93
C GLY A 367 -23.47 3.14 -3.22
N ARG A 368 -24.58 3.70 -3.68
CA ARG A 368 -25.31 3.21 -4.86
C ARG A 368 -25.71 4.33 -5.81
N ASP A 369 -26.15 3.92 -7.00
CA ASP A 369 -26.86 4.79 -7.93
C ASP A 369 -28.21 5.27 -7.38
N VAL A 370 -28.71 6.38 -7.91
CA VAL A 370 -29.99 6.98 -7.52
C VAL A 370 -31.16 6.24 -8.15
N GLY A 371 -32.21 5.96 -7.35
CA GLY A 371 -33.42 5.33 -7.85
C GLY A 371 -34.71 5.87 -7.23
N ASP A 372 -35.83 5.26 -7.64
CA ASP A 372 -37.17 5.64 -7.17
C ASP A 372 -37.46 5.20 -5.72
N VAL A 373 -36.72 4.19 -5.23
CA VAL A 373 -36.78 3.67 -3.86
C VAL A 373 -35.52 4.13 -3.12
N THR A 374 -35.72 4.89 -2.06
CA THR A 374 -34.75 5.81 -1.47
C THR A 374 -33.74 5.14 -0.53
N GLN A 375 -32.65 4.57 -1.05
CA GLN A 375 -31.64 3.84 -0.25
C GLN A 375 -30.24 3.85 -0.89
N GLU A 376 -29.73 5.03 -1.25
CA GLU A 376 -28.43 5.16 -1.96
C GLU A 376 -27.20 4.95 -1.05
N LEU A 377 -27.41 4.83 0.26
CA LEU A 377 -26.36 4.52 1.23
C LEU A 377 -26.83 3.40 2.17
N VAL A 378 -26.06 2.31 2.21
CA VAL A 378 -26.40 1.09 2.96
C VAL A 378 -25.24 0.69 3.87
N LEU A 379 -25.52 0.53 5.17
CA LEU A 379 -24.55 0.07 6.15
C LEU A 379 -24.81 -1.38 6.52
N PHE A 380 -23.77 -2.20 6.48
CA PHE A 380 -23.77 -3.61 6.86
C PHE A 380 -22.86 -3.87 8.06
N GLU A 381 -23.20 -4.91 8.82
CA GLU A 381 -22.36 -5.46 9.90
C GLU A 381 -21.63 -6.71 9.41
N ILE A 382 -20.34 -6.82 9.72
CA ILE A 382 -19.45 -7.92 9.33
C ILE A 382 -18.64 -8.51 10.50
N GLU A 383 -18.96 -8.17 11.76
CA GLU A 383 -18.23 -8.64 12.95
C GLU A 383 -18.14 -10.18 13.03
N GLU A 384 -19.23 -10.87 12.71
CA GLU A 384 -19.36 -12.32 12.88
C GLU A 384 -19.12 -13.11 11.57
N SER A 385 -19.16 -12.42 10.42
CA SER A 385 -19.06 -13.03 9.09
C SER A 385 -18.64 -11.99 8.05
N PRO A 386 -17.71 -12.32 7.14
CA PRO A 386 -17.30 -11.40 6.07
C PRO A 386 -18.43 -11.10 5.09
N VAL A 387 -19.36 -12.04 4.89
CA VAL A 387 -20.58 -11.79 4.13
C VAL A 387 -21.67 -11.31 5.10
N PRO A 388 -22.29 -10.13 4.89
CA PRO A 388 -23.33 -9.62 5.77
C PRO A 388 -24.51 -10.60 5.93
N ALA A 389 -24.87 -10.90 7.17
CA ALA A 389 -25.95 -11.83 7.51
C ALA A 389 -26.98 -11.21 8.47
N PRO A 390 -27.93 -10.40 7.97
CA PRO A 390 -28.97 -9.78 8.78
C PRO A 390 -29.77 -10.76 9.65
N PRO A 391 -30.15 -10.40 10.89
CA PRO A 391 -29.84 -9.15 11.63
C PRO A 391 -28.53 -9.22 12.46
N PRO A 392 -27.92 -8.07 12.85
CA PRO A 392 -28.41 -6.69 12.68
C PRO A 392 -28.18 -6.11 11.27
N GLY A 393 -28.83 -4.98 10.98
CA GLY A 393 -28.79 -4.34 9.68
C GLY A 393 -29.52 -5.10 8.57
N PRO A 394 -29.31 -4.73 7.30
CA PRO A 394 -28.65 -3.48 6.90
C PRO A 394 -29.44 -2.24 7.36
N TRP A 395 -28.74 -1.13 7.54
CA TRP A 395 -29.35 0.18 7.77
C TRP A 395 -29.29 1.01 6.49
N TYR A 396 -30.35 1.77 6.24
CA TYR A 396 -30.51 2.51 4.99
C TYR A 396 -30.59 4.01 5.23
N HIS A 397 -29.93 4.78 4.37
CA HIS A 397 -30.02 6.23 4.32
C HIS A 397 -30.23 6.71 2.89
N THR A 398 -31.13 7.67 2.74
CA THR A 398 -31.43 8.31 1.45
C THR A 398 -30.52 9.50 1.25
N MET A 399 -29.72 9.46 0.19
CA MET A 399 -28.87 10.56 -0.23
C MET A 399 -29.62 11.50 -1.18
N GLY A 400 -30.53 10.94 -1.99
CA GLY A 400 -31.26 11.68 -3.02
C GLY A 400 -30.47 11.92 -4.31
N ALA A 401 -29.27 11.32 -4.43
CA ALA A 401 -28.43 11.31 -5.61
C ALA A 401 -27.44 10.14 -5.53
N LYS A 402 -26.73 9.86 -6.63
CA LYS A 402 -25.67 8.86 -6.70
C LYS A 402 -24.58 9.15 -5.66
N VAL A 403 -24.14 8.11 -4.96
CA VAL A 403 -22.91 8.15 -4.14
C VAL A 403 -21.74 7.80 -5.04
N THR A 404 -20.75 8.67 -5.15
CA THR A 404 -19.64 8.50 -6.11
C THR A 404 -18.38 7.98 -5.45
N ALA A 405 -18.13 8.35 -4.20
CA ALA A 405 -16.98 7.88 -3.43
C ALA A 405 -17.27 7.89 -1.94
N LEU A 406 -16.58 7.01 -1.22
CA LEU A 406 -16.67 6.83 0.20
C LEU A 406 -15.29 6.72 0.81
N ASP A 407 -15.08 7.40 1.93
CA ASP A 407 -13.93 7.16 2.80
C ASP A 407 -14.34 7.33 4.26
N ARG A 408 -13.41 7.13 5.20
CA ARG A 408 -13.72 7.00 6.61
C ARG A 408 -12.54 7.41 7.49
N ASP A 409 -12.86 7.83 8.70
CA ASP A 409 -11.84 8.07 9.69
C ASP A 409 -11.36 6.72 10.32
N PRO A 410 -10.11 6.63 10.80
CA PRO A 410 -9.55 5.40 11.37
C PRO A 410 -10.29 4.84 12.58
N THR A 411 -11.08 5.66 13.29
CA THR A 411 -11.89 5.19 14.43
C THR A 411 -13.18 4.53 13.98
N GLY A 412 -13.57 4.67 12.70
CA GLY A 412 -14.84 4.19 12.16
C GLY A 412 -16.06 4.94 12.72
N ARG A 413 -15.87 6.10 13.35
CA ARG A 413 -16.97 6.92 13.88
C ARG A 413 -17.69 7.66 12.76
N TYR A 414 -16.92 8.19 11.81
CA TYR A 414 -17.38 9.03 10.73
C TYR A 414 -17.01 8.42 9.38
N ALA A 415 -18.00 8.38 8.49
CA ALA A 415 -17.79 8.15 7.07
C ALA A 415 -18.00 9.45 6.30
N PHE A 416 -17.19 9.64 5.28
CA PHE A 416 -17.15 10.78 4.37
C PHE A 416 -17.71 10.35 3.03
N VAL A 417 -18.68 11.10 2.53
CA VAL A 417 -19.45 10.73 1.35
C VAL A 417 -19.35 11.83 0.30
N ALA A 418 -18.89 11.46 -0.89
CA ALA A 418 -19.04 12.26 -2.10
C ALA A 418 -20.31 11.84 -2.83
N SER A 419 -21.10 12.81 -3.29
CA SER A 419 -22.33 12.53 -4.02
C SER A 419 -22.65 13.57 -5.07
N GLU A 420 -23.55 13.23 -5.99
CA GLU A 420 -24.10 14.15 -6.99
C GLU A 420 -25.28 14.99 -6.47
N TYR A 421 -25.48 15.03 -5.14
CA TYR A 421 -26.61 15.76 -4.55
C TYR A 421 -26.34 17.26 -4.51
N GLU A 422 -27.14 18.03 -5.24
CA GLU A 422 -27.08 19.49 -5.25
C GLU A 422 -27.35 20.05 -3.84
N GLY A 423 -26.38 20.77 -3.28
CA GLY A 423 -26.45 21.32 -1.91
C GLY A 423 -25.92 20.39 -0.83
N GLY A 424 -25.29 19.28 -1.21
CA GLY A 424 -24.66 18.33 -0.30
C GLY A 424 -23.74 17.37 -1.03
N GLU A 425 -22.88 17.91 -1.88
CA GLU A 425 -21.90 17.15 -2.65
C GLU A 425 -20.91 16.44 -1.72
N PHE A 426 -20.63 17.02 -0.55
CA PHE A 426 -19.89 16.42 0.55
C PHE A 426 -20.77 16.22 1.79
N GLN A 427 -20.82 15.01 2.35
CA GLN A 427 -21.61 14.72 3.56
C GLN A 427 -20.81 13.88 4.56
N VAL A 428 -21.03 14.11 5.85
CA VAL A 428 -20.44 13.32 6.94
C VAL A 428 -21.53 12.52 7.64
N MET A 429 -21.31 11.22 7.72
CA MET A 429 -22.21 10.25 8.36
C MET A 429 -21.60 9.77 9.67
N ASP A 430 -22.38 9.84 10.75
CA ASP A 430 -22.05 9.24 12.03
C ASP A 430 -22.54 7.79 12.07
N ILE A 431 -21.60 6.86 12.11
CA ILE A 431 -21.86 5.42 12.01
C ILE A 431 -22.63 4.90 13.21
N VAL A 432 -22.36 5.43 14.40
CA VAL A 432 -23.06 4.99 15.62
C VAL A 432 -24.52 5.44 15.59
N LEU A 433 -24.80 6.64 15.06
CA LEU A 433 -26.19 7.06 14.82
C LEU A 433 -26.84 6.16 13.76
N PHE A 434 -26.09 5.79 12.72
CA PHE A 434 -26.59 4.93 11.65
C PHE A 434 -27.01 3.55 12.18
N GLN A 435 -26.13 2.87 12.93
CA GLN A 435 -26.41 1.56 13.55
C GLN A 435 -27.55 1.64 14.58
N ALA A 436 -27.75 2.79 15.21
CA ALA A 436 -28.88 3.04 16.10
C ALA A 436 -30.21 3.28 15.36
N GLY A 437 -30.22 3.26 14.02
CA GLY A 437 -31.40 3.57 13.19
C GLY A 437 -31.83 5.04 13.27
N GLN A 438 -30.91 5.93 13.64
CA GLN A 438 -31.12 7.38 13.70
C GLN A 438 -30.65 8.04 12.40
N LEU A 439 -30.95 9.33 12.23
CA LEU A 439 -30.44 10.09 11.07
C LEU A 439 -28.91 10.18 11.17
N PRO A 440 -28.15 9.56 10.24
CA PRO A 440 -26.70 9.46 10.38
C PRO A 440 -25.98 10.73 9.92
N ARG A 441 -26.60 11.53 9.04
CA ARG A 441 -25.98 12.74 8.51
C ARG A 441 -25.82 13.81 9.59
N VAL A 442 -24.56 14.12 9.93
CA VAL A 442 -24.19 15.08 10.97
C VAL A 442 -23.63 16.39 10.42
N ALA A 443 -23.03 16.36 9.23
CA ALA A 443 -22.52 17.56 8.55
C ALA A 443 -22.69 17.47 7.03
N VAL A 444 -22.73 18.63 6.39
CA VAL A 444 -22.90 18.79 4.93
C VAL A 444 -22.00 19.94 4.46
N GLY A 445 -21.25 19.70 3.39
CA GLY A 445 -20.53 20.69 2.60
C GLY A 445 -21.22 20.87 1.26
N ASP A 446 -21.60 22.11 0.97
CA ASP A 446 -22.25 22.55 -0.27
C ASP A 446 -21.22 23.35 -1.09
N THR A 447 -21.15 23.09 -2.39
CA THR A 447 -20.23 23.78 -3.29
C THR A 447 -20.81 24.05 -4.67
N GLU A 448 -20.43 25.18 -5.27
CA GLU A 448 -20.79 25.54 -6.65
C GLU A 448 -19.85 24.91 -7.70
N THR A 449 -18.89 24.06 -7.28
CA THR A 449 -17.84 23.47 -8.12
C THR A 449 -18.28 22.17 -8.83
N GLY A 450 -19.58 21.90 -8.88
CA GLY A 450 -20.22 20.74 -9.51
C GLY A 450 -20.24 19.50 -8.62
N ASN A 451 -20.69 18.37 -9.19
CA ASN A 451 -20.88 17.10 -8.48
C ASN A 451 -19.66 16.70 -7.65
N GLY A 452 -19.90 16.14 -6.47
CA GLY A 452 -18.88 15.42 -5.72
C GLY A 452 -18.46 14.17 -6.49
N ARG A 453 -17.16 13.90 -6.54
CA ARG A 453 -16.60 12.80 -7.33
C ARG A 453 -15.76 11.88 -6.46
N GLY A 454 -14.70 12.39 -5.84
CA GLY A 454 -13.79 11.65 -4.99
C GLY A 454 -13.70 12.21 -3.56
N VAL A 455 -13.33 11.36 -2.63
CA VAL A 455 -13.13 11.73 -1.22
C VAL A 455 -12.01 10.87 -0.62
N TYR A 456 -11.10 11.52 0.09
CA TYR A 456 -9.97 10.88 0.76
C TYR A 456 -9.70 11.54 2.09
N TYR A 457 -9.58 10.75 3.14
CA TYR A 457 -9.24 11.17 4.49
C TYR A 457 -7.77 10.91 4.77
N ASN A 458 -7.03 11.98 5.09
CA ASN A 458 -5.66 11.89 5.56
C ASN A 458 -5.63 11.85 7.11
N PRO A 459 -5.33 10.69 7.73
CA PRO A 459 -5.26 10.57 9.20
C PRO A 459 -4.07 11.31 9.83
N GLN A 460 -3.01 11.58 9.06
CA GLN A 460 -1.81 12.26 9.54
C GLN A 460 -2.00 13.76 9.74
N ILE A 461 -3.00 14.37 9.11
CA ILE A 461 -3.34 15.78 9.32
C ILE A 461 -4.80 15.99 9.71
N ASP A 462 -5.57 14.91 9.85
CA ASP A 462 -7.00 14.93 10.19
C ASP A 462 -7.77 15.84 9.22
N ARG A 463 -7.64 15.56 7.92
CA ARG A 463 -8.25 16.33 6.82
C ARG A 463 -8.92 15.43 5.82
N VAL A 464 -10.00 15.95 5.23
CA VAL A 464 -10.63 15.34 4.06
C VAL A 464 -10.26 16.17 2.84
N PHE A 465 -9.72 15.50 1.83
CA PHE A 465 -9.55 16.00 0.48
C PHE A 465 -10.75 15.54 -0.33
N PHE A 466 -11.42 16.48 -0.98
CA PHE A 466 -12.66 16.26 -1.68
C PHE A 466 -12.53 16.82 -3.10
N THR A 467 -12.92 16.05 -4.10
CA THR A 467 -12.83 16.45 -5.50
C THR A 467 -14.21 16.61 -6.12
N THR A 468 -14.32 17.60 -7.00
CA THR A 468 -15.53 17.86 -7.78
C THR A 468 -15.21 18.02 -9.26
N ASN A 469 -16.21 18.39 -10.06
CA ASN A 469 -16.03 18.69 -11.48
C ASN A 469 -14.91 19.71 -11.75
N THR A 470 -14.71 20.70 -10.87
CA THR A 470 -13.74 21.80 -11.09
C THR A 470 -12.79 22.06 -9.94
N ALA A 471 -12.93 21.42 -8.77
CA ALA A 471 -12.15 21.78 -7.59
C ALA A 471 -11.56 20.61 -6.80
N LEU A 472 -10.42 20.88 -6.17
CA LEU A 472 -9.90 20.16 -5.02
C LEU A 472 -10.19 21.00 -3.78
N ILE A 473 -10.98 20.49 -2.85
CA ILE A 473 -11.40 21.16 -1.62
C ILE A 473 -10.84 20.40 -0.42
N ILE A 474 -10.33 21.13 0.57
CA ILE A 474 -9.80 20.57 1.81
C ILE A 474 -10.72 20.96 2.95
N TYR A 475 -11.39 19.98 3.55
CA TYR A 475 -12.18 20.15 4.76
C TYR A 475 -11.40 19.80 6.01
N LYS A 476 -11.75 20.46 7.11
CA LYS A 476 -11.23 20.16 8.45
C LYS A 476 -12.38 20.01 9.46
N PRO A 477 -12.17 19.24 10.54
CA PRO A 477 -13.10 19.17 11.65
C PRO A 477 -12.95 20.38 12.58
N SER A 478 -13.90 20.54 13.51
CA SER A 478 -13.87 21.57 14.56
C SER A 478 -12.88 21.30 15.68
#